data_AF-A0A949SP38-F1
#
_entry.id   AF-A0A949SP38-F1
#
_cell.length_a   1.000
_cell.length_b   1.000
_cell.length_c   1.000
_cell.angle_alpha   90.00
_cell.angle_beta   90.00
_cell.angle_gamma   90.00
#
_symmetry.space_group_name_H-M   'P 1'
#
loop_
_entity.id
_entity.type
_entity.pdbx_description
1 polymer ?
#
loop_
_entity_poly.entity_id
_entity_poly.type
_entity_poly.pdbx_seq_one_letter_code
_entity_poly.pdbx_strand_id
1 'polypeptide(L)'
;MSFSDPGFLFSSRPTDNERLAARLEAERRVEAACAGYRRATWVVVLTMIYLALPTGLDAWHWHVVAGAGVLVLTFGIVMALNGAVKNALISLLFAAVILPGWVLMAPKVISTAREQSLIILREWQRVF
;
A
#
# COMPACT_ATOMS: atom_id res chain seq x y z
N MET A 1 4.91 42.76 33.20
CA MET A 1 6.02 41.80 32.94
C MET A 1 7.32 42.54 33.19
N SER A 2 8.11 42.09 34.19
CA SER A 2 9.39 42.69 34.58
C SER A 2 10.49 42.21 33.64
N PHE A 3 11.35 43.12 33.18
CA PHE A 3 12.53 42.86 32.32
C PHE A 3 13.69 42.11 33.04
N SER A 4 13.44 41.60 34.25
CA SER A 4 14.47 41.07 35.15
C SER A 4 14.53 39.54 35.18
N ASP A 5 13.82 38.86 34.27
CA ASP A 5 13.75 37.40 34.24
C ASP A 5 14.76 36.85 33.20
N PRO A 6 15.89 36.25 33.63
CA PRO A 6 16.90 35.70 32.72
C PRO A 6 16.36 34.52 31.88
N GLY A 7 15.20 33.97 32.24
CA GLY A 7 14.47 32.97 31.44
C GLY A 7 13.93 33.49 30.09
N PHE A 8 13.88 34.81 29.87
CA PHE A 8 13.51 35.38 28.57
C PHE A 8 14.56 35.12 27.48
N LEU A 9 15.85 35.13 27.85
CA LEU A 9 16.98 34.83 26.96
C LEU A 9 17.10 33.32 26.65
N PHE A 10 16.59 32.48 27.54
CA PHE A 10 16.48 31.03 27.34
C PHE A 10 15.09 30.60 26.89
N SER A 11 14.27 31.53 26.37
CA SER A 11 13.07 31.14 25.65
C SER A 11 13.52 30.51 24.33
N SER A 12 13.84 29.22 24.39
CA SER A 12 14.07 28.32 23.26
C SER A 12 12.76 28.12 22.49
N ARG A 13 12.13 29.22 22.08
CA ARG A 13 11.05 29.22 21.11
C ARG A 13 11.73 29.02 19.76
N PRO A 14 11.43 27.92 19.06
CA PRO A 14 12.04 27.68 17.76
C PRO A 14 11.74 28.88 16.87
N THR A 15 12.79 29.37 16.20
CA THR A 15 12.68 30.50 15.27
C THR A 15 11.70 30.13 14.15
N ASP A 16 11.06 31.11 13.51
CA ASP A 16 10.09 30.81 12.44
C ASP A 16 10.72 29.99 11.30
N ASN A 17 12.02 30.17 11.05
CA ASN A 17 12.80 29.37 10.12
C ASN A 17 12.97 27.90 10.58
N GLU A 18 13.22 27.65 11.87
CA GLU A 18 13.30 26.29 12.43
C GLU A 18 11.95 25.58 12.37
N ARG A 19 10.85 26.31 12.61
CA ARG A 19 9.49 25.76 12.49
C ARG A 19 9.16 25.40 11.04
N LEU A 20 9.56 26.23 10.08
CA LEU A 20 9.39 25.94 8.65
C LEU A 20 10.24 24.74 8.21
N ALA A 21 11.49 24.65 8.64
CA ALA A 21 12.35 23.50 8.35
C ALA A 21 11.77 22.20 8.91
N ALA A 22 11.30 22.20 10.16
CA ALA A 22 10.66 21.05 10.79
C ALA A 22 9.36 20.62 10.06
N ARG A 23 8.57 21.58 9.57
CA ARG A 23 7.39 21.30 8.74
C ARG A 23 7.76 20.65 7.41
N LEU A 24 8.75 21.21 6.71
CA LEU A 24 9.22 20.66 5.44
C LEU A 24 9.78 19.24 5.60
N GLU A 25 10.50 18.96 6.69
CA GLU A 25 10.96 17.60 7.00
C GLU A 25 9.80 16.64 7.29
N ALA A 26 8.80 17.09 8.03
CA ALA A 26 7.60 16.29 8.30
C ALA A 26 6.82 15.99 7.00
N GLU A 27 6.64 16.99 6.14
CA GLU A 27 5.99 16.84 4.83
C GLU A 27 6.75 15.83 3.95
N ARG A 28 8.08 15.93 3.87
CA ARG A 28 8.90 14.97 3.11
C ARG A 28 8.76 13.54 3.61
N ARG A 29 8.69 13.33 4.93
CA ARG A 29 8.47 11.99 5.53
C ARG A 29 7.10 11.44 5.16
N VAL A 30 6.06 12.28 5.17
CA VAL A 30 4.70 11.91 4.78
C VAL A 30 4.64 11.58 3.28
N GLU A 31 5.27 12.36 2.42
CA GLU A 31 5.35 12.09 0.98
C GLU A 31 6.08 10.77 0.69
N ALA A 32 7.21 10.52 1.35
CA ALA A 32 7.96 9.27 1.22
C ALA A 32 7.11 8.06 1.66
N ALA A 33 6.37 8.19 2.76
CA ALA A 33 5.45 7.16 3.22
C ALA A 33 4.29 6.94 2.24
N CYS A 34 3.71 8.00 1.68
CA CYS A 34 2.63 7.92 0.71
C CYS A 34 3.10 7.26 -0.61
N ALA A 35 4.29 7.61 -1.07
CA ALA A 35 4.91 6.98 -2.23
C ALA A 35 5.18 5.48 -1.98
N GLY A 36 5.69 5.13 -0.79
CA GLY A 36 5.89 3.74 -0.36
C GLY A 36 4.58 2.94 -0.36
N TYR A 37 3.51 3.51 0.20
CA TYR A 37 2.18 2.90 0.20
C TYR A 37 1.67 2.67 -1.21
N ARG A 38 1.71 3.70 -2.07
CA ARG A 38 1.26 3.60 -3.47
C ARG A 38 2.03 2.51 -4.24
N ARG A 39 3.35 2.40 -4.05
CA ARG A 39 4.18 1.36 -4.67
C ARG A 39 3.81 -0.03 -4.15
N ALA A 40 3.62 -0.19 -2.84
CA ALA A 40 3.16 -1.46 -2.26
C ALA A 40 1.80 -1.88 -2.81
N THR A 41 0.86 -0.94 -2.95
CA THR A 41 -0.45 -1.20 -3.58
C THR A 41 -0.30 -1.67 -5.02
N TRP A 42 0.55 -1.01 -5.83
CA TRP A 42 0.79 -1.44 -7.21
C TRP A 42 1.34 -2.87 -7.29
N VAL A 43 2.30 -3.22 -6.44
CA VAL A 43 2.85 -4.59 -6.38
C VAL A 43 1.75 -5.61 -6.08
N VAL A 44 0.89 -5.33 -5.10
CA VAL A 44 -0.24 -6.22 -4.75
C VAL A 44 -1.21 -6.36 -5.91
N VAL A 45 -1.63 -5.24 -6.52
CA VAL A 45 -2.59 -5.24 -7.64
C VAL A 45 -2.05 -6.01 -8.84
N LEU A 46 -0.80 -5.75 -9.23
CA LEU A 46 -0.15 -6.48 -10.33
C LEU A 46 -0.05 -7.98 -10.05
N THR A 47 0.23 -8.34 -8.79
CA THR A 47 0.27 -9.75 -8.37
C THR A 47 -1.12 -10.40 -8.49
N MET A 48 -2.17 -9.70 -8.05
CA MET A 48 -3.54 -10.20 -8.17
C MET A 48 -3.97 -10.38 -9.62
N ILE A 49 -3.60 -9.44 -10.51
CA ILE A 49 -3.86 -9.54 -11.95
C ILE A 49 -3.11 -10.73 -12.55
N TYR A 50 -1.83 -10.92 -12.22
CA TYR A 50 -1.04 -12.04 -12.71
C TYR A 50 -1.68 -13.39 -12.33
N LEU A 51 -2.09 -13.53 -11.05
CA LEU A 51 -2.77 -14.73 -10.55
C LEU A 51 -4.14 -14.97 -11.19
N ALA A 52 -4.78 -13.93 -11.72
CA ALA A 52 -6.06 -14.04 -12.40
C ALA A 52 -5.93 -14.45 -13.88
N LEU A 53 -4.73 -14.41 -14.46
CA LEU A 53 -4.51 -14.77 -15.85
C LEU A 53 -4.40 -16.31 -16.01
N PRO A 54 -5.15 -16.92 -16.95
CA PRO A 54 -5.10 -18.36 -17.21
C PRO A 54 -3.85 -18.72 -18.02
N THR A 55 -2.67 -18.55 -17.43
CA THR A 55 -1.37 -18.79 -18.07
C THR A 55 -0.91 -20.24 -18.00
N GLY A 56 -1.60 -21.09 -17.20
CA GLY A 56 -1.19 -22.47 -16.94
C GLY A 56 0.02 -22.60 -16.01
N LEU A 57 0.44 -21.50 -15.36
CA LEU A 57 1.58 -21.45 -14.45
C LEU A 57 1.16 -21.51 -12.98
N ASP A 58 0.15 -22.32 -12.65
CA ASP A 58 -0.44 -22.37 -11.30
C ASP A 58 0.59 -22.78 -10.22
N ALA A 59 1.56 -23.62 -10.58
CA ALA A 59 2.67 -24.00 -9.70
C ALA A 59 3.60 -22.81 -9.36
N TRP A 60 3.64 -21.78 -10.20
CA TRP A 60 4.49 -20.60 -10.02
C TRP A 60 3.81 -19.49 -9.18
N HIS A 61 2.50 -19.57 -9.00
CA HIS A 61 1.70 -18.57 -8.26
C HIS A 61 2.24 -18.28 -6.86
N TRP A 62 2.64 -19.32 -6.12
CA TRP A 62 3.21 -19.17 -4.78
C TRP A 62 4.56 -18.46 -4.76
N HIS A 63 5.38 -18.62 -5.81
CA HIS A 63 6.65 -17.92 -5.93
C HIS A 63 6.45 -16.42 -6.18
N VAL A 64 5.48 -16.07 -7.02
CA VAL A 64 5.12 -14.67 -7.28
C VAL A 64 4.55 -14.02 -6.03
N VAL A 65 3.69 -14.71 -5.29
CA VAL A 65 3.14 -14.22 -4.01
C VAL A 65 4.22 -14.03 -2.97
N ALA A 66 5.15 -14.98 -2.83
CA ALA A 66 6.28 -14.84 -1.91
C ALA A 66 7.16 -13.63 -2.29
N GLY A 67 7.50 -13.48 -3.58
CA GLY A 67 8.28 -12.34 -4.07
C GLY A 67 7.58 -11.00 -3.84
N ALA A 68 6.28 -10.92 -4.14
CA ALA A 68 5.45 -9.74 -3.87
C ALA A 68 5.37 -9.42 -2.37
N GLY A 69 5.24 -10.45 -1.52
CA GLY A 69 5.25 -10.33 -0.07
C GLY A 69 6.55 -9.71 0.45
N VAL A 70 7.70 -10.15 -0.07
CA VAL A 70 9.01 -9.57 0.27
C VAL A 70 9.10 -8.11 -0.15
N LEU A 71 8.65 -7.76 -1.36
CA LEU A 71 8.63 -6.35 -1.82
C LEU A 71 7.73 -5.48 -0.93
N VAL A 72 6.52 -5.94 -0.60
CA VAL A 72 5.62 -5.21 0.30
C VAL A 72 6.22 -5.08 1.70
N LEU A 73 6.93 -6.10 2.20
CA LEU A 73 7.66 -6.04 3.47
C LEU A 73 8.71 -4.94 3.45
N THR A 74 9.52 -4.85 2.38
CA THR A 74 10.53 -3.78 2.26
C THR A 74 9.90 -2.38 2.25
N PHE A 75 8.80 -2.18 1.52
CA PHE A 75 8.06 -0.92 1.55
C PHE A 75 7.43 -0.64 2.92
N GLY A 76 6.95 -1.67 3.61
CA GLY A 76 6.47 -1.61 4.99
C GLY A 76 7.52 -1.07 5.94
N ILE A 77 8.74 -1.59 5.88
CA ILE A 77 9.87 -1.13 6.71
C ILE A 77 10.16 0.35 6.42
N VAL A 78 10.25 0.74 5.14
CA VAL A 78 10.50 2.15 4.77
C VAL A 78 9.39 3.07 5.29
N MET A 79 8.12 2.66 5.19
CA MET A 79 6.99 3.43 5.74
C MET A 79 7.06 3.55 7.26
N ALA A 80 7.42 2.47 7.97
CA ALA A 80 7.56 2.48 9.42
C ALA A 80 8.68 3.41 9.89
N LEU A 81 9.83 3.39 9.20
CA LEU A 81 10.97 4.28 9.47
C LEU A 81 10.63 5.77 9.26
N ASN A 82 9.69 6.08 8.36
CA ASN A 82 9.20 7.43 8.12
C ASN A 82 8.01 7.84 9.02
N GLY A 83 7.68 7.04 10.05
CA GLY A 83 6.62 7.34 11.02
C GLY A 83 5.21 6.92 10.60
N ALA A 84 5.04 6.28 9.45
CA ALA A 84 3.75 5.80 8.94
C ALA A 84 3.47 4.33 9.31
N VAL A 85 3.62 4.00 10.60
CA VAL A 85 3.51 2.62 11.12
C VAL A 85 2.14 1.98 10.82
N LYS A 86 1.06 2.77 10.89
CA LYS A 86 -0.30 2.28 10.57
C LYS A 86 -0.40 1.80 9.12
N ASN A 87 0.15 2.55 8.16
CA ASN A 87 0.12 2.17 6.75
C ASN A 87 1.00 0.96 6.48
N ALA A 88 2.18 0.90 7.12
CA ALA A 88 3.05 -0.27 7.07
C ALA A 88 2.32 -1.54 7.55
N LEU A 89 1.67 -1.48 8.72
CA LEU A 89 0.90 -2.61 9.27
C LEU A 89 -0.23 -3.05 8.34
N ILE A 90 -0.99 -2.10 7.79
CA ILE A 90 -2.07 -2.41 6.83
C ILE A 90 -1.51 -3.13 5.60
N SER A 91 -0.45 -2.60 4.99
CA SER A 91 0.17 -3.21 3.81
C SER A 91 0.73 -4.60 4.09
N LEU A 92 1.36 -4.79 5.26
CA LEU A 92 1.88 -6.09 5.69
C LEU A 92 0.77 -7.12 5.92
N LEU A 93 -0.29 -6.73 6.62
CA LEU A 93 -1.44 -7.59 6.87
C LEU A 93 -2.13 -7.98 5.57
N PHE A 94 -2.22 -7.04 4.63
CA PHE A 94 -2.75 -7.30 3.31
C PHE A 94 -1.89 -8.32 2.53
N ALA A 95 -0.57 -8.15 2.55
CA ALA A 95 0.34 -9.09 1.91
C ALA A 95 0.34 -10.49 2.57
N ALA A 96 0.22 -10.56 3.89
CA ALA A 96 0.26 -11.82 4.63
C ALA A 96 -1.04 -12.62 4.53
N VAL A 97 -2.19 -11.95 4.48
CA VAL A 97 -3.51 -12.62 4.53
C VAL A 97 -4.19 -12.61 3.16
N ILE A 98 -4.24 -11.47 2.48
CA ILE A 98 -5.04 -11.33 1.27
C ILE A 98 -4.36 -11.98 0.06
N LEU A 99 -3.03 -11.84 -0.10
CA LEU A 99 -2.34 -12.46 -1.24
C LEU A 99 -2.45 -14.00 -1.22
N PRO A 100 -2.17 -14.72 -0.10
CA PRO A 100 -2.39 -16.16 -0.05
C PRO A 100 -3.85 -16.55 -0.22
N GLY A 101 -4.78 -15.80 0.38
CA GLY A 101 -6.22 -16.01 0.18
C GLY A 101 -6.64 -15.86 -1.28
N TRP A 102 -6.04 -14.90 -2.00
CA TRP A 102 -6.32 -14.67 -3.42
C TRP A 102 -5.87 -15.83 -4.29
N VAL A 103 -4.76 -16.50 -4.00
CA VAL A 103 -4.33 -17.71 -4.74
C VAL A 103 -5.42 -18.79 -4.69
N LEU A 104 -6.05 -18.97 -3.53
CA LEU A 104 -7.10 -19.98 -3.34
C LEU A 104 -8.45 -19.56 -3.95
N MET A 105 -8.74 -18.25 -4.01
CA MET A 105 -9.99 -17.72 -4.53
C MET A 105 -9.96 -17.43 -6.03
N ALA A 106 -8.80 -17.10 -6.62
CA ALA A 106 -8.65 -16.72 -8.01
C ALA A 106 -9.33 -17.70 -8.99
N PRO A 107 -9.21 -19.04 -8.85
CA PRO A 107 -9.88 -19.98 -9.75
C PRO A 107 -11.41 -19.84 -9.74
N LYS A 108 -12.00 -19.64 -8.56
CA LYS A 108 -13.45 -19.42 -8.39
C LYS A 108 -13.90 -18.08 -8.94
N VAL A 109 -13.10 -17.03 -8.73
CA VAL A 109 -13.39 -15.68 -9.25
C VAL A 109 -13.39 -15.69 -10.78
N ILE A 110 -12.42 -16.35 -11.40
CA ILE A 110 -12.34 -16.47 -12.87
C ILE A 110 -13.52 -17.28 -13.41
N SER A 111 -13.90 -18.41 -12.77
CA SER A 111 -15.03 -19.21 -13.23
C SER A 111 -16.34 -18.43 -13.14
N THR A 112 -16.59 -17.76 -12.01
CA THR A 112 -17.79 -16.93 -11.82
C THR A 112 -17.81 -15.74 -12.77
N ALA A 113 -16.67 -15.07 -12.98
CA ALA A 113 -16.58 -13.96 -13.94
C ALA A 113 -16.88 -14.42 -15.37
N ARG A 114 -16.39 -15.61 -15.77
CA ARG A 114 -16.69 -16.20 -17.07
C ARG A 114 -18.18 -16.52 -17.20
N GLU A 115 -18.80 -17.14 -16.20
CA GLU A 115 -20.24 -17.43 -16.19
C GLU A 115 -21.07 -16.15 -16.29
N GLN A 116 -20.76 -15.13 -15.49
CA GLN A 116 -21.46 -13.84 -15.54
C GLN A 116 -21.27 -13.13 -16.88
N SER A 117 -20.06 -13.15 -17.46
CA SER A 117 -19.82 -12.56 -18.77
C SER A 117 -20.67 -13.21 -19.87
N LEU A 118 -20.85 -14.53 -19.82
CA LEU A 118 -21.67 -15.26 -20.78
C LEU A 118 -23.16 -14.93 -20.62
N ILE A 119 -23.63 -14.75 -19.39
CA ILE A 119 -25.01 -14.31 -19.11
C ILE A 119 -25.23 -12.90 -19.65
N ILE A 120 -24.32 -11.96 -19.36
CA ILE A 120 -24.42 -10.58 -19.83
C ILE A 120 -24.40 -10.52 -21.36
N LEU A 121 -23.48 -11.26 -22.01
CA LEU A 121 -23.41 -11.36 -23.47
C LEU A 121 -24.71 -11.92 -24.07
N ARG A 122 -25.27 -12.98 -23.47
CA ARG A 122 -26.55 -13.55 -23.93
C ARG A 122 -27.69 -12.57 -23.77
N GLU A 123 -27.74 -11.84 -22.67
CA GLU A 123 -28.79 -10.84 -22.45
C GLU A 123 -28.65 -9.66 -23.41
N TRP A 124 -27.42 -9.22 -23.68
CA TRP A 124 -27.13 -8.19 -24.68
C TRP A 124 -27.57 -8.61 -26.09
N GLN A 125 -27.30 -9.86 -26.50
CA GLN A 125 -27.76 -10.43 -27.77
C GLN A 125 -29.27 -10.65 -27.84
N ARG A 126 -29.98 -10.55 -26.72
CA ARG A 126 -31.44 -10.70 -26.65
C ARG A 126 -32.17 -9.37 -26.77
N VAL A 127 -31.52 -8.29 -26.33
CA VAL A 127 -32.05 -6.92 -26.33
C VAL A 127 -31.81 -6.22 -27.67
N PHE A 128 -30.75 -6.59 -28.39
CA PHE A 128 -30.41 -6.14 -29.74
C PHE A 128 -30.68 -7.21 -30.79
#